data_AF-A0A920MWA7-F1
#
_entry.id   AF-A0A920MWA7-F1
#
_cell.length_a   1.000
_cell.length_b   1.000
_cell.length_c   1.000
_cell.angle_alpha   90.00
_cell.angle_beta   90.00
_cell.angle_gamma   90.00
#
_symmetry.space_group_name_H-M   'P 1'
#
loop_
_entity.id
_entity.type
_entity.pdbx_description
1 polymer ?
#
loop_
_entity_poly.entity_id
_entity_poly.type
_entity_poly.pdbx_seq_one_letter_code
_entity_poly.pdbx_strand_id
1 'polypeptide(L)'
;MRRIIQFVLMASIVFGASIDQKTKSMDKMTGFFNMYWDGSTGKIWLEISKFDQEFLYVNSLTAGVGSNDVGLDRGQLGNERIVYFHRVGPKILLIQPNYSFRANTSDPNEKQSVMMHLRNLPFGVSKLKPKKIIEF
;
A
#
# COMPACT_ATOMS: atom_id res chain seq x y z
N MET A 1 -9.89 9.04 -60.01
CA MET A 1 -9.51 8.05 -58.96
C MET A 1 -8.64 8.74 -57.92
N ARG A 2 -9.17 9.10 -56.75
CA ARG A 2 -8.36 9.47 -55.56
C ARG A 2 -9.16 9.08 -54.32
N ARG A 3 -8.75 7.99 -53.67
CA ARG A 3 -9.35 7.47 -52.43
C ARG A 3 -8.80 8.28 -51.26
N ILE A 4 -9.64 9.04 -50.58
CA ILE A 4 -9.31 9.74 -49.34
C ILE A 4 -9.54 8.75 -48.20
N ILE A 5 -8.45 8.28 -47.59
CA ILE A 5 -8.47 7.36 -46.45
C ILE A 5 -8.74 8.19 -45.19
N GLN A 6 -9.93 8.05 -44.60
CA GLN A 6 -10.24 8.61 -43.29
C GLN A 6 -9.60 7.76 -42.18
N PHE A 7 -8.62 8.32 -41.48
CA PHE A 7 -8.08 7.74 -40.25
C PHE A 7 -9.04 8.09 -39.09
N VAL A 8 -9.90 7.15 -38.71
CA VAL A 8 -10.72 7.26 -37.50
C VAL A 8 -9.85 6.83 -36.31
N LEU A 9 -9.39 7.81 -35.54
CA LEU A 9 -8.69 7.59 -34.27
C LEU A 9 -9.72 7.22 -33.20
N MET A 10 -9.95 5.93 -32.99
CA MET A 10 -10.83 5.46 -31.91
C MET A 10 -10.08 5.56 -30.58
N ALA A 11 -10.26 6.65 -29.85
CA ALA A 11 -9.72 6.82 -28.51
C ALA A 11 -10.55 5.98 -27.51
N SER A 12 -10.03 4.80 -27.15
CA SER A 12 -10.61 3.99 -26.08
C SER A 12 -10.42 4.69 -24.74
N ILE A 13 -11.48 5.29 -24.19
CA ILE A 13 -11.45 5.81 -22.83
C ILE A 13 -11.42 4.62 -21.88
N VAL A 14 -10.26 4.36 -21.26
CA VAL A 14 -10.12 3.34 -20.21
C VAL A 14 -10.76 3.87 -18.94
N PHE A 15 -12.08 3.69 -18.79
CA PHE A 15 -12.76 3.88 -17.53
C PHE A 15 -12.41 2.70 -16.60
N GLY A 16 -11.46 2.91 -15.69
CA GLY A 16 -11.40 2.03 -14.52
C GLY A 16 -12.67 2.24 -13.67
N ALA A 17 -13.20 1.19 -13.03
CA ALA A 17 -14.35 1.30 -12.11
C ALA A 17 -13.97 2.13 -10.87
N SER A 18 -14.72 3.15 -10.45
CA SER A 18 -14.37 3.99 -9.27
C SER A 18 -14.36 3.17 -7.97
N ILE A 19 -13.73 3.71 -6.90
CA ILE A 19 -13.81 3.09 -5.55
C ILE A 19 -15.28 2.89 -5.20
N ASP A 20 -16.10 3.93 -5.36
CA ASP A 20 -17.53 3.89 -5.05
C ASP A 20 -18.28 2.79 -5.81
N GLN A 21 -17.92 2.54 -7.07
CA GLN A 21 -18.51 1.43 -7.83
C GLN A 21 -18.06 0.08 -7.29
N LYS A 22 -16.78 -0.07 -6.92
CA LYS A 22 -16.24 -1.33 -6.39
C LYS A 22 -16.78 -1.65 -5.00
N THR A 23 -17.01 -0.63 -4.16
CA THR A 23 -17.38 -0.77 -2.76
C THR A 23 -18.87 -0.55 -2.50
N LYS A 24 -19.70 -0.40 -3.55
CA LYS A 24 -21.12 -0.06 -3.42
C LYS A 24 -21.92 -1.03 -2.55
N SER A 25 -21.56 -2.30 -2.57
CA SER A 25 -22.20 -3.39 -1.81
C SER A 25 -21.42 -3.80 -0.56
N MET A 26 -20.38 -3.04 -0.19
CA MET A 26 -19.51 -3.34 0.94
C MET A 26 -19.85 -2.44 2.12
N ASP A 27 -19.65 -2.94 3.33
CA ASP A 27 -19.85 -2.16 4.54
C ASP A 27 -18.63 -1.26 4.78
N LYS A 28 -18.85 0.05 4.75
CA LYS A 28 -17.77 1.03 4.95
C LYS A 28 -17.46 1.18 6.44
N MET A 29 -16.20 1.01 6.79
CA MET A 29 -15.64 1.19 8.12
C MET A 29 -14.71 2.41 8.10
N THR A 30 -15.12 3.51 8.72
CA THR A 30 -14.31 4.74 8.76
C THR A 30 -13.25 4.66 9.86
N GLY A 31 -12.03 5.08 9.56
CA GLY A 31 -10.92 5.05 10.51
C GLY A 31 -9.71 5.85 10.03
N PHE A 32 -8.53 5.61 10.60
CA PHE A 32 -7.29 6.23 10.15
C PHE A 32 -7.04 5.97 8.65
N PHE A 33 -7.32 4.74 8.21
CA PHE A 33 -7.65 4.40 6.84
C PHE A 33 -9.10 3.91 6.81
N ASN A 34 -9.84 4.24 5.75
CA ASN A 34 -11.15 3.63 5.55
C ASN A 34 -10.94 2.19 5.10
N MET A 35 -11.76 1.29 5.63
CA MET A 35 -11.85 -0.08 5.20
C MET A 35 -13.24 -0.39 4.68
N TYR A 36 -13.36 -1.44 3.88
CA TYR A 36 -14.60 -1.92 3.31
C TYR A 36 -14.67 -3.42 3.53
N TRP A 37 -15.71 -3.88 4.22
CA TRP A 37 -15.98 -5.30 4.41
C TRP A 37 -16.84 -5.82 3.27
N ASP A 38 -16.36 -6.84 2.57
CA ASP A 38 -17.11 -7.54 1.55
C ASP A 38 -17.71 -8.82 2.15
N GLY A 39 -18.95 -8.74 2.62
CA GLY A 39 -19.66 -9.88 3.20
C GLY A 39 -19.89 -11.04 2.23
N SER A 40 -19.77 -10.83 0.91
CA SER A 40 -19.91 -11.90 -0.08
C SER A 40 -18.65 -12.75 -0.23
N THR A 41 -17.47 -12.15 -0.04
CA THR A 41 -16.18 -12.85 -0.17
C THR A 41 -15.46 -13.07 1.15
N GLY A 42 -15.93 -12.44 2.23
CA GLY A 42 -15.28 -12.45 3.54
C GLY A 42 -13.97 -11.65 3.57
N LYS A 43 -13.79 -10.68 2.66
CA LYS A 43 -12.54 -9.92 2.51
C LYS A 43 -12.65 -8.52 3.11
N ILE A 44 -11.53 -8.03 3.64
CA ILE A 44 -11.35 -6.63 4.03
C ILE A 44 -10.53 -5.92 2.95
N TRP A 45 -11.01 -4.75 2.56
CA TRP A 45 -10.47 -3.90 1.53
C TRP A 45 -10.05 -2.56 2.16
N LEU A 46 -8.76 -2.20 2.09
CA LEU A 46 -8.23 -0.95 2.64
C LEU A 46 -8.16 0.15 1.59
N GLU A 47 -8.82 1.29 1.80
CA GLU A 47 -8.69 2.47 0.93
C GLU A 47 -7.39 3.23 1.17
N ILE A 48 -6.59 3.37 0.11
CA ILE A 48 -5.37 4.18 0.15
C ILE A 48 -5.67 5.61 -0.31
N SER A 49 -5.79 6.51 0.66
CA SER A 49 -5.96 7.95 0.45
C SER A 49 -4.71 8.77 0.78
N LYS A 50 -3.79 8.21 1.58
CA LYS A 50 -2.56 8.88 2.05
C LYS A 50 -1.33 8.21 1.45
N PHE A 51 -0.65 8.90 0.54
CA PHE A 51 0.60 8.45 -0.08
C PHE A 51 1.77 9.23 0.48
N ASP A 52 2.94 8.59 0.56
CA ASP A 52 4.20 9.19 1.02
C ASP A 52 4.11 9.81 2.43
N GLN A 53 3.12 9.35 3.20
CA GLN A 53 2.91 9.72 4.58
C GLN A 53 3.16 8.49 5.46
N GLU A 54 4.10 8.65 6.39
CA GLU A 54 4.48 7.61 7.33
C GLU A 54 3.37 7.35 8.35
N PHE A 55 3.16 6.08 8.67
CA PHE A 55 2.26 5.62 9.72
C PHE A 55 2.84 4.39 10.42
N LEU A 56 2.37 4.16 11.64
CA LEU A 56 2.75 2.99 12.43
C LEU A 56 1.96 1.77 11.97
N TYR A 57 2.67 0.72 11.59
CA TYR A 57 2.12 -0.59 11.26
C TYR A 57 2.55 -1.58 12.34
N VAL A 58 1.56 -2.14 13.04
CA VAL A 58 1.77 -3.06 14.15
C VAL A 58 1.11 -4.39 13.81
N ASN A 59 1.89 -5.46 13.86
CA ASN A 59 1.36 -6.81 13.77
C ASN A 59 0.90 -7.23 15.16
N SER A 60 -0.33 -7.70 15.30
CA SER A 60 -0.79 -8.37 16.53
C SER A 60 -1.14 -9.81 16.22
N LEU A 61 -0.85 -10.71 17.17
CA LEU A 61 -1.39 -12.06 17.15
C LEU A 61 -2.80 -12.01 17.75
N THR A 62 -3.80 -12.31 16.94
CA THR A 62 -5.20 -12.40 17.37
C THR A 62 -5.44 -13.59 18.30
N ALA A 63 -4.64 -14.64 18.20
CA ALA A 63 -4.58 -15.75 19.15
C ALA A 63 -3.10 -16.10 19.46
N GLY A 64 -2.77 -16.19 20.75
CA GLY A 64 -1.44 -16.65 21.18
C GLY A 64 -1.22 -18.11 20.79
N VAL A 65 0.01 -18.47 20.43
CA VAL A 65 0.39 -19.84 20.01
C VAL A 65 0.21 -20.87 21.14
N GLY A 66 0.05 -20.41 22.39
CA GLY A 66 -0.17 -21.28 23.55
C GLY A 66 1.13 -21.83 24.15
N SER A 67 2.26 -21.15 23.93
CA SER A 67 3.54 -21.49 24.54
C SER A 67 4.19 -20.22 25.10
N ASN A 68 4.38 -20.20 26.42
CA ASN A 68 5.01 -19.08 27.13
C ASN A 68 6.53 -19.00 26.85
N ASP A 69 7.16 -20.10 26.40
CA ASP A 69 8.61 -20.18 26.18
C ASP A 69 9.07 -19.45 24.90
N VAL A 70 8.14 -19.14 23.99
CA VAL A 70 8.42 -18.41 22.73
C VAL A 70 8.12 -16.91 22.86
N GLY A 71 7.58 -16.47 24.01
CA GLY A 71 7.24 -15.07 24.23
C GLY A 71 6.19 -14.54 23.25
N LEU A 72 5.18 -15.36 22.93
CA LEU A 72 4.05 -15.02 22.08
C LEU A 72 2.79 -14.90 22.94
N ASP A 73 2.83 -13.97 23.89
CA ASP A 73 1.75 -13.74 24.84
C ASP A 73 0.54 -13.08 24.18
N ARG A 74 -0.64 -13.35 24.74
CA ARG A 74 -1.91 -12.81 24.24
C ARG A 74 -1.92 -11.29 24.35
N GLY A 75 -2.24 -10.60 23.27
CA GLY A 75 -2.28 -9.13 23.25
C GLY A 75 -0.91 -8.46 23.21
N GLN A 76 0.17 -9.23 23.08
CA GLN A 76 1.50 -8.67 22.85
C GLN A 76 1.54 -8.02 21.46
N LEU A 77 1.86 -6.73 21.42
CA LEU A 77 2.18 -6.05 20.17
C LEU A 77 3.46 -6.69 19.61
N GLY A 78 3.37 -7.19 18.38
CA GLY A 78 4.52 -7.73 17.66
C GLY A 78 5.39 -6.61 17.10
N ASN A 79 6.18 -6.92 16.07
CA ASN A 79 7.07 -5.95 15.45
C ASN A 79 6.33 -4.69 14.96
N GLU A 80 6.70 -3.56 15.53
CA GLU A 80 6.27 -2.23 15.12
C GLU A 80 7.15 -1.73 13.96
N ARG A 81 6.52 -1.19 12.92
CA ARG A 81 7.22 -0.66 11.76
C ARG A 81 6.64 0.68 11.38
N ILE A 82 7.51 1.65 11.12
CA ILE A 82 7.11 2.86 10.39
C ILE A 82 7.07 2.48 8.91
N VAL A 83 5.97 2.78 8.23
CA VAL A 83 5.79 2.46 6.81
C VAL A 83 5.00 3.55 6.09
N TYR A 84 5.06 3.60 4.76
CA TYR A 84 4.24 4.48 3.93
C TYR A 84 3.85 3.81 2.61
N PHE A 85 2.75 4.25 2.01
CA PHE A 85 2.37 3.82 0.67
C PHE A 85 3.03 4.69 -0.40
N HIS A 86 3.69 4.07 -1.37
CA HIS A 86 4.32 4.75 -2.49
C HIS A 86 3.82 4.22 -3.83
N ARG A 87 3.44 5.11 -4.75
CA ARG A 87 2.92 4.71 -6.06
C ARG A 87 4.01 4.70 -7.12
N VAL A 88 4.25 3.54 -7.73
CA VAL A 88 5.17 3.35 -8.86
C VAL A 88 4.37 2.88 -10.07
N GLY A 89 4.02 3.83 -10.95
CA GLY A 89 3.19 3.57 -12.13
C GLY A 89 1.83 2.95 -11.77
N PRO A 90 1.50 1.73 -12.23
CA PRO A 90 0.25 1.06 -11.87
C PRO A 90 0.28 0.36 -10.50
N LYS A 91 1.44 0.27 -9.84
CA LYS A 91 1.61 -0.43 -8.56
C LYS A 91 1.64 0.56 -7.39
N ILE A 92 1.26 0.09 -6.21
CA ILE A 92 1.47 0.77 -4.92
C ILE A 92 2.24 -0.21 -4.07
N LEU A 93 3.29 0.30 -3.45
CA LEU A 93 4.20 -0.43 -2.59
C LEU A 93 3.97 0.05 -1.17
N LEU A 94 4.02 -0.86 -0.21
CA LEU A 94 4.18 -0.50 1.20
C LEU A 94 5.68 -0.53 1.50
N ILE A 95 6.24 0.64 1.80
CA ILE A 95 7.68 0.83 1.98
C ILE A 95 7.97 1.07 3.45
N GLN A 96 8.94 0.34 4.01
CA GLN A 96 9.53 0.66 5.31
C GLN A 96 10.80 1.49 5.08
N PRO A 97 10.85 2.77 5.53
CA PRO A 97 12.07 3.57 5.50
C PRO A 97 13.14 2.97 6.42
N ASN A 98 14.40 3.12 6.01
CA ASN A 98 15.55 2.71 6.80
C ASN A 98 16.03 3.86 7.70
N TYR A 99 15.70 3.80 9.00
CA TYR A 99 16.23 4.75 10.00
C TYR A 99 17.48 4.26 10.72
N SER A 100 17.97 3.06 10.44
CA SER A 100 19.18 2.54 11.07
C SER A 100 20.43 3.29 10.64
N PHE A 101 20.37 4.02 9.53
CA PHE A 101 21.48 4.79 8.98
C PHE A 101 21.05 6.23 8.69
N ARG A 102 21.92 7.17 9.03
CA ARG A 102 21.72 8.61 8.79
C ARG A 102 23.03 9.26 8.37
N ALA A 103 22.98 10.14 7.37
CA ALA A 103 24.12 10.96 6.99
C ALA A 103 24.10 12.28 7.79
N ASN A 104 25.01 12.43 8.75
CA ASN A 104 25.14 13.67 9.54
C ASN A 104 26.20 14.59 8.92
N THR A 105 25.89 15.07 7.72
CA THR A 105 26.77 15.87 6.85
C THR A 105 25.99 17.07 6.31
N SER A 106 26.67 18.10 5.81
CA SER A 106 26.03 19.18 5.05
C SER A 106 25.90 18.84 3.56
N ASP A 107 26.63 17.84 3.06
CA ASP A 107 26.64 17.46 1.65
C ASP A 107 25.30 16.78 1.24
N PRO A 108 24.55 17.37 0.27
CA PRO A 108 23.30 16.79 -0.20
C PRO A 108 23.46 15.46 -0.94
N ASN A 109 24.58 15.24 -1.65
CA ASN A 109 24.84 14.02 -2.39
C ASN A 109 25.10 12.84 -1.44
N GLU A 110 25.83 13.10 -0.35
CA GLU A 110 26.11 12.10 0.67
C GLU A 110 24.82 11.69 1.41
N LYS A 111 23.95 12.65 1.72
CA LYS A 111 22.60 12.38 2.26
C LYS A 111 21.77 11.51 1.32
N GLN A 112 21.74 11.87 0.04
CA GLN A 112 20.98 11.12 -0.95
C GLN A 112 21.55 9.70 -1.15
N SER A 113 22.87 9.55 -1.12
CA SER A 113 23.52 8.25 -1.19
C SER A 113 23.09 7.36 -0.03
N VAL A 114 23.18 7.82 1.21
CA VAL A 114 22.76 7.03 2.39
C VAL A 114 21.28 6.65 2.33
N MET A 115 20.41 7.58 1.92
CA MET A 115 18.97 7.35 1.77
C MET A 115 18.64 6.31 0.69
N MET A 116 19.33 6.35 -0.45
CA MET A 116 19.03 5.50 -1.61
C MET A 116 19.74 4.15 -1.56
N HIS A 117 20.94 4.09 -1.00
CA HIS A 117 21.83 2.93 -1.08
C HIS A 117 21.60 1.92 0.05
N LEU A 118 21.19 2.38 1.23
CA LEU A 118 20.85 1.51 2.36
C LEU A 118 19.35 1.18 2.31
N ARG A 119 19.07 0.31 1.34
CA ARG A 119 17.78 -0.16 0.82
C ARG A 119 16.61 -0.11 1.82
N ASN A 120 15.64 0.74 1.53
CA ASN A 120 14.27 0.59 2.05
C ASN A 120 13.75 -0.79 1.64
N LEU A 121 13.18 -1.54 2.58
CA LEU A 121 12.67 -2.87 2.30
C LEU A 121 11.20 -2.76 1.84
N PRO A 122 10.86 -3.19 0.61
CA PRO A 122 9.46 -3.32 0.22
C PRO A 122 8.84 -4.46 1.01
N PHE A 123 7.84 -4.16 1.84
CA PHE A 123 7.10 -5.15 2.60
C PHE A 123 5.78 -5.42 1.88
N GLY A 124 5.56 -6.64 1.37
CA GLY A 124 4.32 -6.99 0.67
C GLY A 124 4.17 -6.30 -0.70
N VAL A 125 4.55 -7.00 -1.77
CA VAL A 125 4.28 -6.55 -3.15
C VAL A 125 2.94 -7.15 -3.61
N SER A 126 1.85 -6.42 -3.45
CA SER A 126 0.59 -6.81 -4.11
C SER A 126 0.61 -6.33 -5.57
N LYS A 127 0.26 -7.21 -6.51
CA LYS A 127 0.03 -6.82 -7.92
C LYS A 127 -1.25 -5.99 -7.97
N LEU A 128 -1.11 -4.67 -7.93
CA LEU A 128 -2.26 -3.79 -7.98
C LEU A 128 -2.75 -3.63 -9.41
N LYS A 129 -4.05 -3.87 -9.59
CA LYS A 129 -4.82 -3.27 -10.69
C LYS A 129 -4.95 -1.77 -10.39
N PRO A 130 -5.13 -0.92 -11.41
CA PRO A 130 -5.24 0.52 -11.20
C PRO A 130 -6.52 0.81 -10.42
N LYS A 131 -6.46 0.82 -9.08
CA LYS A 131 -7.25 1.65 -8.14
C LYS A 131 -7.11 1.21 -6.68
N LYS A 132 -6.56 2.16 -5.89
CA LYS A 132 -6.79 2.59 -4.49
C LYS A 132 -7.36 1.62 -3.43
N ILE A 133 -7.25 0.31 -3.57
CA ILE A 133 -7.65 -0.61 -2.51
C ILE A 133 -6.69 -1.80 -2.41
N ILE A 134 -6.22 -2.11 -1.20
CA ILE A 134 -5.43 -3.32 -0.91
C ILE A 134 -6.31 -4.35 -0.21
N GLU A 135 -6.23 -5.59 -0.69
CA GLU A 135 -6.78 -6.78 -0.05
C GLU A 135 -5.78 -7.28 1.01
N PHE A 136 -6.28 -7.53 2.23
CA PHE A 136 -5.53 -8.19 3.31
C PHE A 136 -6.10 -9.57 3.59
#